data_AF-A0A3B8RES8-F1
#
_entry.id   AF-A0A3B8RES8-F1
#
_cell.length_a   1.000
_cell.length_b   1.000
_cell.length_c   1.000
_cell.angle_alpha   90.00
_cell.angle_beta   90.00
_cell.angle_gamma   90.00
#
_symmetry.space_group_name_H-M   'P 1'
#
loop_
_entity.id
_entity.type
_entity.pdbx_description
1 polymer ?
#
loop_
_entity_poly.entity_id
_entity_poly.type
_entity_poly.pdbx_seq_one_letter_code
_entity_poly.pdbx_strand_id
1 'polypeptide(L)'
;ERFISKERDEPPDIDVDFENARREEVIQYLYKKYTRERAALAATIVTYRPKSAIRDVGKALGLDQPLVEKIASNLSWWDQKTSLLERFEEA
;
A
#
# COMPACT_ATOMS: atom_id res chain seq x y z
N GLU A 1 -11.92 -10.65 -25.70
CA GLU A 1 -10.59 -11.10 -25.23
C GLU A 1 -10.22 -10.39 -23.93
N ARG A 2 -9.29 -10.92 -23.11
CA ARG A 2 -8.99 -10.38 -21.77
C ARG A 2 -7.93 -9.26 -21.74
N PHE A 3 -6.93 -9.28 -22.63
CA PHE A 3 -5.84 -8.29 -22.64
C PHE A 3 -6.25 -7.01 -23.39
N ILE A 4 -6.67 -7.13 -24.65
CA ILE A 4 -7.25 -6.04 -25.44
C ILE A 4 -8.69 -6.43 -25.76
N SER A 5 -9.66 -5.65 -25.30
CA SER A 5 -11.07 -5.88 -25.62
C SER A 5 -11.58 -4.75 -26.51
N LYS A 6 -12.20 -5.09 -27.64
CA LYS A 6 -12.87 -4.10 -28.50
C LYS A 6 -14.06 -3.43 -27.82
N GLU A 7 -14.56 -4.01 -26.74
CA GLU A 7 -15.73 -3.52 -25.99
C GLU A 7 -15.32 -2.58 -24.83
N ARG A 8 -14.02 -2.50 -24.50
CA ARG A 8 -13.49 -1.57 -23.48
C ARG A 8 -12.68 -0.49 -24.19
N ASP A 9 -13.12 0.76 -24.09
CA ASP A 9 -12.42 1.94 -24.64
C ASP A 9 -11.34 2.45 -23.67
N GLU A 10 -10.49 1.55 -23.20
CA GLU A 10 -9.41 1.84 -22.24
C GLU A 10 -8.07 1.31 -22.79
N PRO A 11 -6.97 2.08 -22.66
CA PRO A 11 -5.63 1.58 -22.98
C PRO A 11 -5.29 0.36 -22.12
N PRO A 12 -4.59 -0.65 -22.66
CA PRO A 12 -4.12 -1.78 -21.86
C PRO A 12 -3.01 -1.31 -20.91
N ASP A 13 -3.05 -1.80 -19.67
CA ASP A 13 -1.98 -1.60 -18.69
C ASP A 13 -1.01 -2.80 -18.72
N ILE A 14 0.30 -2.53 -18.75
CA ILE A 14 1.35 -3.55 -18.93
C ILE A 14 2.40 -3.41 -17.83
N ASP A 15 2.32 -4.30 -16.85
CA ASP A 15 3.33 -4.44 -15.81
C ASP A 15 4.47 -5.35 -16.28
N VAL A 16 5.71 -4.93 -16.05
CA VAL A 16 6.92 -5.69 -16.38
C VAL A 16 7.80 -5.84 -15.15
N ASP A 17 8.10 -7.08 -14.78
CA ASP A 17 9.00 -7.39 -13.68
C ASP A 17 10.46 -7.32 -14.12
N PHE A 18 11.30 -6.72 -13.26
CA PHE A 18 12.75 -6.67 -13.43
C PHE A 18 13.42 -7.26 -12.20
N GLU A 19 14.67 -7.71 -12.36
CA GLU A 19 15.50 -8.04 -11.20
C GLU A 19 15.62 -6.81 -10.29
N ASN A 20 15.48 -7.02 -8.97
CA ASN A 20 15.33 -5.96 -7.98
C ASN A 20 16.50 -4.96 -7.96
N ALA A 21 17.74 -5.46 -7.94
CA ALA A 21 18.95 -4.65 -7.93
C ALA A 21 19.18 -3.92 -9.27
N ARG A 22 18.64 -4.43 -10.39
CA ARG A 22 18.80 -3.87 -11.74
C ARG A 22 17.65 -2.98 -12.20
N ARG A 23 16.55 -2.90 -11.43
CA ARG A 23 15.40 -2.03 -11.74
C ARG A 23 15.82 -0.57 -11.98
N GLU A 24 16.83 -0.10 -11.25
CA GLU A 24 17.33 1.26 -11.39
C GLU A 24 17.95 1.53 -12.78
N GLU A 25 18.62 0.54 -13.39
CA GLU A 25 19.16 0.67 -14.75
C GLU A 25 18.05 0.98 -15.77
N VAL A 26 16.89 0.33 -15.62
CA VAL A 26 15.74 0.52 -16.48
C VAL A 26 15.12 1.90 -16.26
N ILE A 27 14.97 2.33 -15.01
CA ILE A 27 14.47 3.68 -14.68
C ILE A 27 15.36 4.75 -15.31
N GLN A 28 16.68 4.64 -15.17
CA GLN A 28 17.61 5.59 -15.78
C GLN A 28 17.60 5.54 -17.31
N TYR A 29 17.43 4.36 -17.91
CA TYR A 29 17.21 4.23 -19.34
C TYR A 29 15.96 4.98 -19.80
N LEU A 30 14.85 4.85 -19.08
CA LEU A 30 13.60 5.55 -19.38
C LEU A 30 13.79 7.08 -19.29
N TYR A 31 14.47 7.57 -18.26
CA TYR A 31 14.80 9.01 -18.16
C TYR A 31 15.72 9.48 -19.28
N LYS A 32 16.71 8.69 -19.70
CA LYS A 32 17.57 9.05 -20.83
C LYS A 32 16.78 9.06 -22.15
N LYS A 33 15.87 8.10 -22.34
CA LYS A 33 15.11 7.93 -23.57
C LYS A 33 13.99 8.95 -23.74
N TYR A 34 13.27 9.25 -22.65
CA TYR A 34 12.06 10.08 -22.68
C TYR A 34 12.24 11.44 -22.00
N THR A 35 13.39 11.71 -21.40
CA THR A 35 13.74 12.93 -20.65
C THR A 35 12.99 13.09 -19.33
N ARG A 36 13.54 13.90 -18.42
CA ARG A 36 12.97 14.12 -17.08
C ARG A 36 11.76 15.06 -17.11
N GLU A 37 11.59 15.82 -18.18
CA GLU A 37 10.44 16.68 -18.40
C GLU A 37 9.17 15.90 -18.78
N ARG A 38 9.32 14.64 -19.23
CA ARG A 38 8.20 13.80 -19.71
C ARG A 38 8.05 12.46 -18.98
N ALA A 39 8.99 12.10 -18.12
CA ALA A 39 8.93 10.87 -17.33
C ALA A 39 9.22 11.16 -15.86
N ALA A 40 8.46 10.52 -14.97
CA ALA A 40 8.61 10.62 -13.53
C ALA A 40 8.12 9.32 -12.86
N LEU A 41 8.58 9.08 -11.62
CA LEU A 41 7.99 8.06 -10.76
C LEU A 41 6.67 8.57 -10.16
N ALA A 42 5.64 7.73 -10.19
CA ALA A 42 4.41 8.01 -9.45
C ALA A 42 4.69 7.99 -7.95
N ALA A 43 4.30 9.07 -7.25
CA ALA A 43 4.43 9.15 -5.81
C ALA A 43 3.31 8.36 -5.12
N THR A 44 3.65 7.70 -4.02
CA THR A 44 2.68 7.01 -3.17
C THR A 44 2.38 7.86 -1.94
N ILE A 45 1.09 8.11 -1.69
CA ILE A 45 0.64 8.77 -0.45
C ILE A 45 0.42 7.70 0.62
N VAL A 46 1.24 7.73 1.67
CA VAL A 46 1.08 6.84 2.82
C VAL A 46 0.03 7.42 3.76
N THR A 47 -1.05 6.68 3.99
CA THR A 47 -2.12 7.05 4.91
C THR A 47 -2.13 6.14 6.15
N TYR A 48 -2.78 6.59 7.22
CA TYR A 48 -2.98 5.77 8.41
C TYR A 48 -3.77 4.50 8.09
N ARG A 49 -3.16 3.35 8.37
CA ARG A 49 -3.87 2.06 8.44
C ARG A 49 -4.41 1.84 9.86
N PRO A 50 -5.47 1.02 10.05
CA PRO A 50 -6.05 0.79 11.37
C PRO A 50 -5.04 0.40 12.46
N LYS A 51 -4.12 -0.52 12.16
CA LYS A 51 -3.05 -0.91 13.09
C LYS A 51 -2.14 0.24 13.49
N SER A 52 -1.78 1.11 12.54
CA SER A 52 -0.95 2.29 12.81
C SER A 52 -1.69 3.27 13.72
N ALA A 53 -2.98 3.49 13.46
CA ALA A 53 -3.80 4.39 14.26
C ALA A 53 -3.93 3.89 15.70
N ILE A 54 -4.17 2.59 15.90
CA ILE A 54 -4.26 1.99 17.24
C ILE A 54 -2.95 2.12 18.00
N ARG A 55 -1.81 1.86 17.34
CA ARG A 55 -0.50 1.96 17.97
C ARG A 55 -0.21 3.39 18.44
N ASP A 56 -0.46 4.37 17.59
CA ASP A 56 -0.18 5.78 17.91
C ASP A 56 -1.13 6.32 18.98
N VAL A 57 -2.44 6.02 18.87
CA VAL A 57 -3.44 6.46 19.87
C VAL A 57 -3.20 5.75 21.21
N GLY A 58 -2.95 4.44 21.21
CA GLY A 58 -2.69 3.68 22.43
C GLY A 58 -1.47 4.19 23.17
N LYS A 59 -0.39 4.52 22.44
CA LYS A 59 0.79 5.16 23.00
C LYS A 59 0.48 6.54 23.57
N ALA A 60 -0.29 7.37 22.84
CA ALA A 60 -0.66 8.71 23.29
C ALA A 60 -1.54 8.69 24.56
N LEU A 61 -2.36 7.66 24.72
CA LEU A 61 -3.20 7.44 25.91
C LEU A 61 -2.44 6.80 27.09
N GLY A 62 -1.15 6.49 26.92
CA GLY A 62 -0.33 5.88 27.97
C GLY A 62 -0.67 4.41 28.24
N LEU A 63 -1.25 3.70 27.26
CA LEU A 63 -1.52 2.27 27.38
C LEU A 63 -0.22 1.46 27.28
N ASP A 64 -0.19 0.34 28.00
CA ASP A 64 0.94 -0.58 27.96
C ASP A 64 1.18 -1.11 26.55
N GLN A 65 2.44 -1.04 26.10
CA GLN A 65 2.83 -1.45 24.75
C GLN A 65 2.45 -2.90 24.40
N PRO A 66 2.57 -3.90 25.30
CA PRO A 66 2.11 -5.26 25.02
C PRO A 66 0.60 -5.35 24.76
N LEU A 67 -0.22 -4.56 25.47
CA LEU A 67 -1.66 -4.50 25.26
C LEU A 67 -1.98 -3.89 23.89
N VAL A 68 -1.34 -2.78 23.56
CA VAL A 68 -1.50 -2.11 22.26
C VAL A 68 -1.13 -3.04 21.10
N GLU A 69 -0.05 -3.81 21.23
CA GLU A 69 0.36 -4.77 20.20
C GLU A 69 -0.59 -5.96 20.10
N LYS A 70 -1.14 -6.45 21.23
CA LYS A 70 -2.17 -7.49 21.23
C LYS A 70 -3.40 -7.06 20.42
N ILE A 71 -3.91 -5.86 20.68
CA ILE A 71 -5.07 -5.29 19.97
C ILE A 71 -4.73 -5.07 18.49
N ALA A 72 -3.57 -4.47 18.19
CA ALA A 72 -3.18 -4.20 16.80
C ALA A 72 -2.93 -5.48 15.98
N SER A 73 -2.46 -6.56 16.62
CA SER A 73 -2.18 -7.82 15.94
C SER A 73 -3.45 -8.61 15.60
N ASN A 74 -4.53 -8.48 16.38
CA ASN A 74 -5.82 -9.14 16.13
C ASN A 74 -6.53 -8.62 14.86
N LEU A 75 -6.14 -7.45 14.36
CA LEU A 75 -6.68 -6.93 13.10
C LEU A 75 -6.03 -7.61 11.88
N SER A 76 -6.84 -7.96 10.91
CA SER A 76 -6.42 -8.44 9.59
C SER A 76 -6.60 -7.37 8.52
N TRP A 77 -5.89 -7.49 7.40
CA TRP A 77 -5.99 -6.48 6.32
C TRP A 77 -7.36 -6.46 5.62
N TRP A 78 -8.13 -7.55 5.71
CA TRP A 78 -9.47 -7.68 5.16
C TRP A 78 -10.60 -7.35 6.16
N ASP A 79 -10.28 -7.01 7.41
CA ASP A 79 -11.32 -6.62 8.37
C ASP A 79 -12.00 -5.32 7.93
N GLN A 80 -13.33 -5.30 8.06
CA GLN A 80 -14.11 -4.13 7.74
C GLN A 80 -14.07 -3.14 8.90
N LYS A 81 -14.27 -1.85 8.61
CA LYS A 81 -14.35 -0.83 9.67
C LYS A 81 -15.45 -1.13 10.68
N THR A 82 -16.53 -1.77 10.25
CA THR A 82 -17.67 -2.16 11.08
C THR A 82 -17.34 -3.26 12.09
N SER A 83 -16.35 -4.11 11.84
CA SER A 83 -15.96 -5.20 12.75
C SER A 83 -14.86 -4.82 13.75
N LEU A 84 -14.40 -3.56 13.76
CA LEU A 84 -13.28 -3.13 14.61
C LEU A 84 -13.58 -3.29 16.11
N LEU A 85 -14.81 -3.02 16.53
CA LEU A 85 -15.19 -3.15 17.94
C LEU A 85 -15.18 -4.61 18.39
N GLU A 86 -15.76 -5.51 17.58
CA GLU A 86 -15.73 -6.97 17.83
C GLU A 86 -14.28 -7.46 17.95
N ARG A 87 -13.39 -7.00 17.04
CA ARG A 87 -11.96 -7.34 17.09
C ARG A 87 -11.24 -6.83 18.33
N PHE A 88 -11.70 -5.75 18.94
CA PHE A 88 -11.13 -5.25 20.20
C PHE A 88 -11.61 -6.03 21.40
N GLU A 89 -12.85 -6.52 21.39
CA GLU A 89 -13.38 -7.39 22.45
C GLU A 89 -12.75 -8.79 22.43
N GLU A 90 -12.41 -9.29 21.24
CA GLU A 90 -11.70 -10.56 21.06
C GLU A 90 -10.22 -10.51 21.45
N ALA A 91 -9.63 -9.30 21.52
CA ALA A 91 -8.21 -9.09 21.75
C ALA A 91 -7.82 -9.24 23.22
#